data_AF-A0A524EAX8-F1
#
_entry.id   AF-A0A524EAX8-F1
#
_cell.length_a   1.000
_cell.length_b   1.000
_cell.length_c   1.000
_cell.angle_alpha   90.00
_cell.angle_beta   90.00
_cell.angle_gamma   90.00
#
_symmetry.space_group_name_H-M   'P 1'
#
loop_
_entity.id
_entity.type
_entity.pdbx_description
1 polymer ?
#
loop_
_entity_poly.entity_id
_entity_poly.type
_entity_poly.pdbx_seq_one_letter_code
_entity_poly.pdbx_strand_id
1 'polypeptide(L)'
;MEMASTSKSLEKYLRVFPIFGLLFYYIGGLITSLDVSDSIVYIVQVVVFSIVLLFGLFLLDWRVVILGSVLALIGTAGSLVSLIQGLVGNTLGLSMVGGAFSIVADVFFLLTIYTWMKAGPRP
;
A
#
# COMPACT_ATOMS: atom_id res chain seq x y z
N MET A 1 -22.13 22.37 -11.31
CA MET A 1 -21.35 21.90 -12.47
C MET A 1 -19.93 21.43 -12.12
N GLU A 2 -19.42 21.57 -10.88
CA GLU A 2 -18.06 21.14 -10.49
C GLU A 2 -17.84 19.62 -10.29
N MET A 3 -18.88 18.84 -10.00
CA MET A 3 -18.70 17.40 -9.73
C MET A 3 -18.25 16.60 -10.97
N ALA A 4 -18.68 17.01 -12.16
CA ALA A 4 -18.37 16.30 -13.40
C ALA A 4 -16.92 16.52 -13.89
N SER A 5 -16.33 17.70 -13.64
CA SER A 5 -14.92 17.95 -13.99
C SER A 5 -13.96 17.22 -13.02
N THR A 6 -14.35 17.11 -11.76
CA THR A 6 -13.55 16.44 -10.72
C THR A 6 -13.46 14.92 -10.94
N SER A 7 -14.53 14.26 -11.41
CA SER A 7 -14.49 12.80 -11.66
C SER A 7 -13.55 12.44 -12.82
N LYS A 8 -13.62 13.19 -13.93
CA LYS A 8 -12.75 13.00 -15.11
C LYS A 8 -11.26 13.22 -14.81
N SER A 9 -10.95 14.07 -13.84
CA SER A 9 -9.60 14.30 -13.33
C SER A 9 -9.07 13.09 -12.55
N LEU A 10 -9.88 12.57 -11.62
CA LEU A 10 -9.53 11.46 -10.74
C LEU A 10 -9.34 10.14 -11.47
N GLU A 11 -10.02 9.95 -12.60
CA GLU A 11 -9.91 8.71 -13.39
C GLU A 11 -8.47 8.37 -13.81
N LYS A 12 -7.66 9.39 -14.07
CA LYS A 12 -6.26 9.24 -14.45
C LYS A 12 -5.41 8.61 -13.35
N TYR A 13 -5.81 8.78 -12.09
CA TYR A 13 -5.03 8.35 -10.93
C TYR A 13 -5.43 6.98 -10.38
N LEU A 14 -6.51 6.39 -10.89
CA LEU A 14 -7.06 5.12 -10.41
C LEU A 14 -6.08 3.95 -10.48
N ARG A 15 -5.20 3.94 -11.48
CA ARG A 15 -4.13 2.93 -11.59
C ARG A 15 -2.82 3.43 -10.98
N VAL A 16 -2.57 4.73 -11.05
CA VAL A 16 -1.33 5.35 -10.56
C VAL A 16 -1.19 5.13 -9.06
N PHE A 17 -2.18 5.52 -8.26
CA PHE A 17 -2.08 5.42 -6.81
C PHE A 17 -1.81 4.00 -6.31
N PRO A 18 -2.54 2.95 -6.73
CA PRO A 18 -2.27 1.61 -6.23
C PRO A 18 -0.94 1.05 -6.73
N ILE A 19 -0.48 1.38 -7.95
CA ILE A 19 0.83 0.94 -8.44
C ILE A 19 1.96 1.58 -7.63
N PHE A 20 1.90 2.89 -7.37
CA PHE A 20 2.88 3.56 -6.52
C PHE A 20 2.81 3.07 -5.07
N GLY A 21 1.61 2.82 -4.54
CA GLY A 21 1.43 2.18 -3.24
C GLY A 21 2.11 0.83 -3.16
N LEU A 22 1.89 -0.05 -4.14
CA LEU A 22 2.56 -1.34 -4.24
C LEU A 22 4.08 -1.23 -4.34
N LEU A 23 4.59 -0.26 -5.11
CA LEU A 23 6.03 -0.03 -5.26
C LEU A 23 6.66 0.30 -3.89
N PHE A 24 6.11 1.28 -3.18
CA PHE A 24 6.62 1.67 -1.87
C PHE A 24 6.40 0.58 -0.81
N TYR A 25 5.30 -0.17 -0.90
CA TYR A 25 5.03 -1.32 -0.05
C TYR A 25 6.10 -2.41 -0.21
N TYR A 26 6.45 -2.74 -1.45
CA TYR A 26 7.50 -3.71 -1.75
C TYR A 26 8.87 -3.24 -1.28
N ILE A 27 9.24 -1.99 -1.57
CA ILE A 27 10.53 -1.43 -1.16
C ILE A 27 10.64 -1.42 0.37
N GLY A 28 9.61 -0.89 1.06
CA GLY A 28 9.58 -0.84 2.52
C GLY A 28 9.62 -2.22 3.16
N GLY A 29 8.86 -3.17 2.60
CA GLY A 29 8.85 -4.55 3.07
C GLY A 29 10.18 -5.27 2.85
N LEU A 30 10.80 -5.12 1.67
CA LEU A 30 12.11 -5.69 1.40
C LEU A 30 13.17 -5.13 2.36
N ILE A 31 13.22 -3.81 2.55
CA ILE A 31 14.19 -3.20 3.47
C ILE A 31 13.96 -3.69 4.91
N THR A 32 12.70 -3.74 5.37
CA THR A 32 12.37 -4.25 6.71
C THR A 32 12.79 -5.72 6.86
N SER A 33 12.61 -6.53 5.81
CA SER A 33 12.98 -7.95 5.83
C SER A 33 14.48 -8.21 5.89
N LEU A 34 15.32 -7.24 5.53
CA LEU A 34 16.78 -7.35 5.69
C LEU A 34 17.22 -7.23 7.16
N ASP A 35 16.42 -6.55 7.98
CA ASP A 35 16.71 -6.34 9.41
C ASP A 35 16.11 -7.46 10.27
N VAL A 36 14.96 -8.02 9.85
CA VAL A 36 14.26 -9.09 10.55
C VAL A 36 14.65 -10.45 9.94
N SER A 37 15.77 -11.01 10.41
CA SER A 37 16.18 -12.39 10.13
C SER A 37 15.00 -13.36 10.33
N ASP A 38 14.71 -14.19 9.32
CA ASP A 38 13.68 -15.25 9.30
C ASP A 38 12.21 -14.82 9.30
N SER A 39 11.80 -13.96 8.37
CA SER A 39 10.37 -13.69 8.17
C SER A 39 9.89 -13.97 6.74
N ILE A 40 10.12 -15.20 6.26
CA ILE A 40 9.52 -15.69 5.00
C ILE A 40 8.00 -15.49 4.99
N VAL A 41 7.34 -15.58 6.15
CA VAL A 41 5.93 -15.29 6.33
C VAL A 41 5.59 -13.85 5.95
N TYR A 42 6.40 -12.88 6.40
CA TYR A 42 6.22 -11.46 6.06
C TYR A 42 6.38 -11.21 4.57
N ILE A 43 7.42 -11.80 3.94
CA ILE A 43 7.63 -11.67 2.49
C ILE A 43 6.46 -12.29 1.71
N VAL A 44 6.03 -13.49 2.08
CA VAL A 44 4.87 -14.15 1.45
C VAL A 44 3.61 -13.32 1.61
N GLN A 45 3.39 -12.70 2.77
CA GLN A 45 2.26 -11.80 3.01
C GLN A 45 2.30 -10.58 2.08
N VAL A 46 3.45 -9.90 1.97
CA VAL A 46 3.62 -8.75 1.05
C VAL A 46 3.30 -9.16 -0.38
N VAL A 47 3.80 -10.32 -0.83
CA VAL A 47 3.55 -10.85 -2.17
C VAL A 47 2.07 -11.15 -2.38
N VAL A 48 1.43 -11.89 -1.47
CA VAL A 48 0.02 -12.31 -1.59
C VAL A 48 -0.91 -11.11 -1.60
N PHE A 49 -0.72 -10.14 -0.70
CA PHE A 49 -1.56 -8.94 -0.67
C PHE A 49 -1.37 -8.08 -1.92
N SER A 50 -0.14 -8.03 -2.45
CA SER A 50 0.14 -7.38 -3.73
C SER A 50 -0.60 -8.04 -4.89
N ILE A 51 -0.64 -9.37 -4.93
CA ILE A 51 -1.36 -10.13 -5.96
C ILE A 51 -2.86 -9.83 -5.90
N VAL A 52 -3.47 -9.77 -4.72
CA VAL A 52 -4.90 -9.45 -4.56
C VAL A 52 -5.20 -8.05 -5.13
N LEU A 53 -4.38 -7.06 -4.81
CA LEU A 53 -4.56 -5.70 -5.34
C LEU A 53 -4.37 -5.64 -6.86
N LEU A 54 -3.33 -6.29 -7.39
CA LEU A 54 -3.09 -6.39 -8.83
C LEU A 54 -4.23 -7.12 -9.56
N PHE A 55 -4.79 -8.15 -8.96
CA PHE A 55 -5.94 -8.88 -9.50
C PHE A 55 -7.18 -7.99 -9.57
N GLY A 56 -7.46 -7.21 -8.52
CA GLY A 56 -8.52 -6.21 -8.55
C GLY A 56 -8.31 -5.16 -9.65
N LEU A 57 -7.07 -4.70 -9.83
CA LEU A 57 -6.73 -3.76 -10.90
C LEU A 57 -6.90 -4.35 -12.29
N PHE A 58 -6.54 -5.63 -12.47
CA PHE A 58 -6.69 -6.36 -13.72
C PHE A 58 -8.17 -6.52 -14.11
N LEU A 59 -9.00 -6.90 -13.15
CA LEU A 59 -10.45 -7.05 -13.35
C LEU A 59 -11.21 -5.72 -13.39
N LEU A 60 -10.54 -4.61 -13.05
CA LEU A 60 -11.17 -3.30 -12.83
C LEU A 60 -12.33 -3.33 -11.81
N ASP A 61 -12.31 -4.32 -10.91
CA ASP A 61 -13.31 -4.48 -9.86
C ASP A 61 -12.96 -3.61 -8.65
N TRP A 62 -13.79 -2.60 -8.41
CA TRP A 62 -13.59 -1.64 -7.32
C TRP A 62 -13.56 -2.28 -5.93
N ARG A 63 -14.33 -3.36 -5.71
CA ARG A 63 -14.40 -4.05 -4.42
C ARG A 63 -13.09 -4.76 -4.13
N VAL A 64 -12.56 -5.45 -5.15
CA VAL A 64 -11.31 -6.21 -5.02
C VAL A 64 -10.12 -5.26 -4.89
N VAL A 65 -10.12 -4.11 -5.59
CA VAL A 65 -9.07 -3.08 -5.42
C VAL A 65 -9.08 -2.49 -4.01
N ILE A 66 -10.25 -2.15 -3.47
CA ILE A 66 -10.35 -1.63 -2.10
C ILE A 66 -9.91 -2.71 -1.10
N LEU A 67 -10.39 -3.94 -1.26
CA LEU A 67 -10.01 -5.05 -0.39
C LEU A 67 -8.49 -5.28 -0.41
N GLY A 68 -7.89 -5.34 -1.60
CA GLY A 68 -6.44 -5.48 -1.76
C GLY A 68 -5.66 -4.32 -1.12
N SER A 69 -6.16 -3.09 -1.24
CA SER A 69 -5.55 -1.91 -0.60
C SER A 69 -5.63 -1.96 0.92
N VAL A 70 -6.76 -2.42 1.47
CA VAL A 70 -6.94 -2.61 2.92
C VAL A 70 -6.04 -3.73 3.44
N LEU A 71 -5.94 -4.85 2.71
CA LEU A 71 -5.02 -5.92 3.09
C LEU A 71 -3.57 -5.44 3.05
N ALA A 72 -3.17 -4.66 2.04
CA ALA A 72 -1.84 -4.08 1.96
C ALA A 72 -1.55 -3.11 3.13
N LEU A 73 -2.52 -2.28 3.54
CA LEU A 73 -2.43 -1.46 4.77
C LEU A 73 -2.24 -2.31 6.04
N ILE A 74 -2.95 -3.42 6.17
CA ILE A 74 -2.73 -4.34 7.30
C ILE A 74 -1.32 -4.92 7.23
N GLY A 75 -0.83 -5.18 6.01
CA GLY A 75 0.50 -5.70 5.77
C GLY A 75 1.65 -4.73 6.03
N THR A 76 1.41 -3.43 6.16
CA THR A 76 2.45 -2.47 6.57
C THR A 76 2.67 -2.45 8.09
N ALA A 77 1.74 -3.01 8.88
CA ALA A 77 1.78 -2.97 10.33
C ALA A 77 3.11 -3.47 10.92
N GLY A 78 3.69 -4.53 10.35
CA GLY A 78 5.00 -5.05 10.78
C GLY A 78 6.10 -4.00 10.69
N SER A 79 6.24 -3.37 9.51
CA SER A 79 7.25 -2.31 9.28
C SER A 79 7.00 -1.07 10.12
N LEU A 80 5.74 -0.71 10.35
CA LEU A 80 5.38 0.41 11.22
C LEU A 80 5.76 0.15 12.67
N VAL A 81 5.53 -1.07 13.18
CA VAL A 81 5.94 -1.46 14.53
C VAL A 81 7.46 -1.37 14.67
N SER A 82 8.22 -1.90 13.69
CA SER A 82 9.68 -1.79 13.69
C SER A 82 10.16 -0.34 13.68
N LEU A 83 9.49 0.55 12.93
CA LEU A 83 9.79 1.98 12.93
C LEU A 83 9.51 2.64 14.29
N ILE A 84 8.37 2.36 14.91
CA ILE A 84 8.04 2.90 16.24
C ILE A 84 9.07 2.43 17.27
N GLN A 85 9.45 1.15 17.24
CA GLN A 85 10.48 0.61 18.13
C GLN A 85 11.84 1.26 17.90
N GLY A 86 12.25 1.47 16.65
CA GLY A 86 13.50 2.16 16.31
C GLY A 86 13.53 3.62 16.78
N LEU A 87 12.40 4.34 16.66
CA LEU A 87 12.25 5.70 17.17
C LEU A 87 12.34 5.77 18.70
N VAL A 88 11.71 4.83 19.40
CA VAL A 88 11.78 4.75 20.88
C VAL A 88 13.18 4.36 21.36
N GLY A 89 13.86 3.47 20.64
CA GLY A 89 15.23 3.05 20.94
C GLY A 89 16.32 4.04 20.54
N ASN A 90 15.96 5.11 19.80
CA ASN A 90 16.86 6.13 19.27
C ASN A 90 17.99 5.56 18.37
N THR A 91 17.70 4.45 17.68
CA THR A 91 18.64 3.76 16.78
C THR A 91 18.23 3.97 15.33
N LEU A 92 19.08 4.64 14.55
CA LEU A 92 18.89 4.77 13.09
C LEU A 92 19.31 3.47 12.39
N GLY A 93 18.34 2.63 12.06
CA GLY A 93 18.53 1.33 11.39
C GLY A 93 17.74 1.17 10.10
N LEU A 94 17.99 0.07 9.37
CA LEU A 94 17.28 -0.27 8.12
C LEU A 94 15.76 -0.39 8.34
N SER A 95 15.34 -0.91 9.50
CA SER A 95 13.93 -0.93 9.93
C SER A 95 13.24 0.43 9.91
N MET A 96 13.92 1.52 10.27
CA MET A 96 13.34 2.87 10.19
C MET A 96 13.11 3.31 8.74
N VAL A 97 14.06 3.01 7.86
CA VAL A 97 13.93 3.31 6.43
C VAL A 97 12.78 2.50 5.83
N GLY A 98 12.73 1.20 6.14
CA GLY A 98 11.64 0.31 5.71
C GLY A 98 10.28 0.81 6.15
N GLY A 99 10.12 1.16 7.43
CA GLY A 99 8.86 1.72 7.93
C GLY A 99 8.51 3.09 7.36
N ALA A 100 9.49 3.95 7.05
CA ALA A 100 9.21 5.23 6.39
C ALA A 100 8.62 5.03 4.98
N PHE A 101 9.16 4.08 4.23
CA PHE A 101 8.58 3.67 2.96
C PHE A 101 7.18 3.07 3.11
N SER A 102 6.94 2.29 4.17
CA SER A 102 5.61 1.77 4.49
C SER A 102 4.59 2.89 4.78
N ILE A 103 4.98 3.96 5.49
CA ILE A 103 4.10 5.14 5.69
C ILE A 103 3.73 5.78 4.35
N VAL A 104 4.69 5.94 3.45
CA VAL A 104 4.42 6.47 2.10
C VAL A 104 3.47 5.55 1.34
N ALA A 105 3.67 4.23 1.42
CA ALA A 105 2.78 3.24 0.83
C ALA A 105 1.35 3.37 1.38
N ASP A 106 1.20 3.53 2.69
CA ASP A 106 -0.12 3.70 3.34
C ASP A 106 -0.88 4.90 2.78
N VAL A 107 -0.19 6.04 2.58
CA VAL A 107 -0.80 7.23 1.97
C VAL A 107 -1.35 6.89 0.57
N PHE A 108 -0.58 6.17 -0.25
CA PHE A 108 -1.04 5.76 -1.57
C PHE A 108 -2.18 4.74 -1.54
N PHE A 109 -2.20 3.82 -0.58
CA PHE A 109 -3.32 2.89 -0.40
C PHE A 109 -4.58 3.60 0.08
N LEU A 110 -4.48 4.57 0.99
CA LEU A 110 -5.61 5.41 1.39
C LEU A 110 -6.15 6.24 0.22
N LEU A 111 -5.27 6.82 -0.60
CA LEU A 111 -5.66 7.52 -1.83
C LEU A 111 -6.32 6.57 -2.84
N THR A 112 -5.83 5.33 -2.95
CA THR A 112 -6.44 4.30 -3.78
C THR A 112 -7.86 4.01 -3.32
N ILE A 113 -8.06 3.74 -2.03
CA ILE A 113 -9.39 3.48 -1.45
C ILE A 113 -10.31 4.66 -1.72
N TYR A 114 -9.88 5.89 -1.40
CA TYR A 114 -10.67 7.10 -1.61
C TYR A 114 -11.08 7.29 -3.09
N THR A 115 -10.13 7.17 -4.01
CA THR A 115 -10.41 7.39 -5.44
C THR A 115 -11.30 6.32 -6.04
N TRP A 116 -11.11 5.06 -5.66
CA TRP A 116 -11.95 3.96 -6.14
C TRP A 116 -13.35 3.97 -5.53
N MET A 117 -13.48 4.33 -4.26
CA MET A 117 -14.80 4.55 -3.64
C MET A 117 -15.58 5.66 -4.36
N LYS A 118 -14.91 6.77 -4.70
CA LYS A 118 -15.53 7.89 -5.39
C LYS A 118 -15.87 7.59 -6.85
N ALA A 119 -15.07 6.76 -7.51
CA ALA A 119 -15.33 6.34 -8.89
C ALA A 119 -16.48 5.33 -9.01
N GLY A 120 -16.78 4.56 -7.96
CA GLY A 120 -17.91 3.64 -7.92
C GLY A 120 -17.74 2.40 -8.81
N PRO A 121 -18.85 1.68 -9.08
CA PRO A 121 -18.84 0.47 -9.92
C PRO A 121 -18.40 0.81 -11.34
N ARG A 122 -17.39 0.12 -11.84
CA ARG A 122 -17.05 0.14 -13.27
C ARG A 122 -17.64 -1.09 -13.96
N PRO A 123 -18.17 -0.91 -15.19
CA PRO A 123 -18.67 -2.01 -16.01
C PRO A 123 -17.55 -2.95 -16.47
#